data_AF-A0A0H3EBF9-F1
#
_entry.id   AF-A0A0H3EBF9-F1
#
_cell.length_a   1.000
_cell.length_b   1.000
_cell.length_c   1.000
_cell.angle_alpha   90.00
_cell.angle_beta   90.00
_cell.angle_gamma   90.00
#
_symmetry.space_group_name_H-M   'P 1'
#
loop_
_entity.id
_entity.type
_entity.pdbx_description
1 polymer ?
#
loop_
_entity_poly.entity_id
_entity_poly.type
_entity_poly.pdbx_seq_one_letter_code
_entity_poly.pdbx_strand_id
1 'polypeptide(L)' 'MAVKLTSNPTWHGAGDVQLPEYEHAGLTHLTTARCAQLVRFRRSDLQGFAGRLSRNDAIRVANAVGEVKPEEQVWL' A
#
# COMPACT_ATOMS: atom_id res chain seq x y z
N MET A 1 8.99 -7.48 2.15
CA MET A 1 8.47 -6.18 2.62
C MET A 1 7.17 -5.92 1.91
N ALA A 2 6.19 -5.36 2.60
CA ALA A 2 4.92 -4.95 2.03
C ALA A 2 4.52 -3.58 2.57
N VAL A 3 3.58 -2.95 1.86
CA VAL A 3 2.97 -1.67 2.25
C VAL A 3 1.59 -1.96 2.84
N LYS A 4 1.25 -1.29 3.94
CA LYS A 4 -0.08 -1.41 4.53
C LYS A 4 -1.12 -0.72 3.67
N LEU A 5 -2.29 -1.36 3.53
CA LEU A 5 -3.46 -0.78 2.87
C LEU A 5 -4.52 -0.39 3.92
N THR A 6 -5.27 0.68 3.66
CA THR A 6 -6.39 1.11 4.50
C THR A 6 -7.52 1.68 3.65
N SER A 7 -8.77 1.36 3.96
CA SER A 7 -9.95 2.02 3.39
C SER A 7 -10.42 3.23 4.21
N ASN A 8 -9.74 3.55 5.33
CA ASN A 8 -10.10 4.71 6.12
C ASN A 8 -9.65 6.00 5.42
N PRO A 9 -10.58 6.88 5.02
CA PRO A 9 -10.30 8.05 4.18
C PRO A 9 -9.63 9.21 4.93
N THR A 10 -9.57 9.18 6.26
CA THR A 10 -9.04 10.30 7.06
C THR A 10 -7.53 10.29 7.20
N TRP A 11 -6.87 9.27 6.67
CA TRP A 11 -5.42 9.14 6.75
C TRP A 11 -4.73 9.89 5.62
N HIS A 12 -3.85 10.81 6.02
CA HIS A 12 -3.00 11.58 5.13
C HIS A 12 -1.58 11.66 5.73
N GLY A 13 -0.79 10.59 5.54
CA GLY A 13 0.61 10.50 5.91
C GLY A 13 1.57 10.64 4.73
N ALA A 14 2.87 10.68 5.03
CA ALA A 14 3.92 10.71 4.02
C ALA A 14 3.85 9.48 3.10
N GLY A 15 3.88 9.73 1.78
CA GLY A 15 3.81 8.68 0.76
C GLY A 15 2.45 7.98 0.66
N ASP A 16 1.39 8.50 1.26
CA ASP A 16 0.05 7.91 1.09
C ASP A 16 -0.43 8.06 -0.35
N VAL A 17 -0.76 6.93 -0.98
CA VAL A 17 -1.24 6.87 -2.36
C VAL A 17 -2.62 6.25 -2.40
N GLN A 18 -3.61 7.03 -2.83
CA GLN A 18 -4.94 6.50 -3.10
C GLN A 18 -4.91 5.66 -4.39
N LEU A 19 -5.57 4.49 -4.34
CA LEU A 19 -5.70 3.52 -5.41
C LEU A 19 -7.06 3.73 -6.13
N PRO A 20 -7.17 4.58 -7.16
CA PRO A 20 -8.40 4.81 -7.90
C PRO A 20 -8.87 3.55 -8.64
N GLU A 21 -7.95 2.64 -9.00
CA GLU A 21 -8.26 1.39 -9.70
C GLU A 21 -8.36 0.21 -8.74
N TYR A 22 -8.80 0.45 -7.49
CA TYR A 22 -8.87 -0.55 -6.42
C TYR A 22 -9.70 -1.79 -6.78
N GLU A 23 -10.74 -1.65 -7.61
CA GLU A 23 -11.57 -2.76 -8.08
C GLU A 23 -10.76 -3.77 -8.90
N HIS A 24 -9.80 -3.30 -9.74
CA HIS A 24 -8.89 -4.18 -10.47
C HIS A 24 -8.01 -5.03 -9.53
N ALA A 25 -7.75 -4.52 -8.32
CA ALA A 25 -7.00 -5.21 -7.29
C ALA A 25 -7.86 -6.16 -6.45
N GLY A 26 -9.15 -6.34 -6.78
CA GLY A 26 -10.08 -7.18 -6.01
C GLY A 26 -10.50 -6.55 -4.68
N LEU A 27 -10.30 -5.25 -4.51
CA LEU A 27 -10.72 -4.51 -3.31
C LEU A 27 -12.15 -4.00 -3.52
N THR A 28 -12.93 -3.95 -2.44
CA THR A 28 -14.35 -3.57 -2.52
C THR A 28 -14.61 -2.10 -2.18
N HIS A 29 -13.58 -1.37 -1.75
CA HIS A 29 -13.68 0.04 -1.37
C HIS A 29 -12.43 0.79 -1.80
N LEU A 30 -12.59 2.09 -2.04
CA LEU A 30 -11.49 3.00 -2.26
C LEU A 30 -10.46 2.87 -1.13
N THR A 31 -9.22 2.59 -1.53
CA THR A 31 -8.16 2.17 -0.61
C THR A 31 -6.94 3.06 -0.81
N THR A 32 -6.25 3.35 0.28
CA THR A 32 -4.99 4.08 0.31
C THR A 32 -3.85 3.13 0.70
N ALA A 33 -2.81 3.10 -0.11
CA ALA A 33 -1.54 2.48 0.22
C ALA A 33 -0.70 3.45 1.08
N ARG A 34 -0.35 3.01 2.28
CA ARG A 34 0.40 3.80 3.27
C ARG A 34 1.90 3.58 3.07
N CYS A 35 2.52 4.20 2.06
CA CYS A 35 3.88 3.80 1.61
C CYS A 35 4.98 4.01 2.67
N ALA A 36 4.76 4.86 3.67
CA ALA A 36 5.63 4.97 4.84
C ALA A 36 5.47 3.80 5.85
N GLN A 37 4.34 3.09 5.84
CA GLN A 37 4.07 1.98 6.76
C GLN A 37 4.48 0.65 6.14
N LEU A 38 5.69 0.22 6.46
CA LEU A 38 6.32 -0.97 5.91
C LEU A 38 6.17 -2.15 6.87
N VAL A 39 5.81 -3.31 6.32
CA VAL A 39 5.62 -4.55 7.07
C VAL A 39 6.61 -5.60 6.57
N ARG A 40 7.19 -6.36 7.51
CA ARG A 40 7.92 -7.59 7.19
C ARG A 40 7.15 -8.78 7.72
N PHE A 41 6.99 -9.78 6.87
CA PHE A 41 6.35 -11.03 7.22
C PHE A 41 7.07 -12.18 6.53
N ARG A 42 6.93 -13.37 7.10
CA ARG A 42 7.32 -14.63 6.46
C ARG A 42 6.22 -15.05 5.50
N ARG A 43 6.59 -15.88 4.52
CA ARG A 43 5.60 -16.45 3.59
C ARG A 43 4.51 -17.25 4.31
N SER A 44 4.81 -17.83 5.47
CA SER A 44 3.85 -18.53 6.35
C SER A 44 2.77 -17.63 6.93
N ASP A 45 3.00 -16.32 7.00
CA ASP A 45 2.06 -15.38 7.61
C ASP A 45 0.99 -14.93 6.58
N LEU A 46 1.18 -15.26 5.30
CA LEU A 46 0.25 -14.97 4.23
C LEU A 46 -0.91 -15.95 4.24
N GLN A 47 -2.14 -15.43 4.36
CA GLN A 47 -3.36 -16.25 4.36
C GLN A 47 -3.85 -16.60 2.96
N GLY A 48 -3.49 -15.80 1.95
CA GLY A 48 -3.95 -16.01 0.58
C GLY A 48 -3.63 -14.86 -0.35
N PHE A 49 -4.12 -14.98 -1.57
CA PHE A 49 -4.01 -13.96 -2.61
C PHE A 49 -5.36 -13.26 -2.79
N ALA A 50 -5.38 -11.94 -2.60
CA ALA A 50 -6.60 -11.13 -2.74
C ALA A 50 -6.78 -10.55 -4.15
N GLY A 51 -5.68 -10.25 -4.84
CA GLY A 51 -5.72 -9.63 -6.16
C GLY A 51 -4.40 -8.94 -6.52
N ARG A 52 -4.40 -8.21 -7.64
CA ARG A 52 -3.20 -7.56 -8.17
C ARG A 52 -3.50 -6.10 -8.53
N LEU A 53 -2.64 -5.19 -8.09
CA LEU A 53 -2.70 -3.80 -8.52
C LEU A 53 -2.63 -3.69 -10.05
N SER A 54 -3.37 -2.73 -10.59
CA SER A 54 -3.17 -2.33 -11.98
C SER A 54 -1.76 -1.76 -12.18
N ARG A 55 -1.32 -1.67 -13.44
CA ARG A 55 0.01 -1.13 -13.76
C ARG A 55 0.17 0.30 -13.23
N ASN A 56 -0.85 1.14 -13.39
CA ASN A 56 -0.80 2.55 -13.00
C ASN A 56 -0.63 2.69 -11.49
N ASP A 57 -1.45 1.97 -10.72
CA ASP A 57 -1.39 2.01 -9.27
C ASP A 57 -0.11 1.38 -8.73
N ALA A 58 0.38 0.31 -9.36
CA ALA A 58 1.67 -0.30 -8.99
C ALA A 58 2.84 0.68 -9.17
N ILE A 59 2.88 1.44 -10.27
CA ILE A 59 3.92 2.44 -10.52
C ILE A 59 3.85 3.58 -9.49
N ARG A 60 2.64 4.09 -9.22
CA ARG A 60 2.44 5.17 -8.24
C ARG A 60 2.88 4.77 -6.84
N VAL A 61 2.52 3.54 -6.41
CA VAL A 61 2.95 2.99 -5.13
C VAL A 61 4.47 2.78 -5.10
N ALA A 62 5.06 2.22 -6.16
CA ALA A 62 6.51 2.00 -6.21
C ALA A 62 7.31 3.31 -6.11
N ASN A 63 6.87 4.35 -6.81
CA ASN A 63 7.49 5.68 -6.73
C ASN A 63 7.37 6.26 -5.32
N ALA A 64 6.16 6.25 -4.74
CA ALA A 64 5.94 6.78 -3.40
C ALA A 64 6.77 6.05 -2.33
N VAL A 65 6.89 4.72 -2.41
CA VAL A 65 7.78 3.96 -1.50
C VAL A 65 9.24 4.40 -1.64
N GLY A 66 9.71 4.69 -2.86
CA GLY A 66 11.07 5.15 -3.12
C GLY A 66 11.34 6.60 -2.67
N GLU A 67 10.29 7.43 -2.60
CA GLU A 67 10.38 8.84 -2.20
C GLU A 67 10.27 9.06 -0.68
N VAL A 68 9.66 8.11 0.06
CA VAL A 68 9.55 8.22 1.53
C VAL A 68 10.94 8.15 2.16
N LYS A 69 11.29 9.19 2.91
CA LYS A 69 12.60 9.26 3.58
C LYS A 69 12.70 8.23 4.69
N PRO A 70 13.89 7.67 4.99
CA PRO A 70 14.06 6.67 6.04
C PRO A 70 13.51 7.10 7.41
N GLU A 71 13.64 8.38 7.78
CA GLU A 71 13.11 8.93 9.03
C GLU A 71 11.58 9.01 9.12
N GLU A 72 10.89 8.95 7.97
CA GLU A 72 9.43 8.94 7.89
C GLU A 72 8.87 7.51 7.85
N GLN A 73 9.73 6.51 7.63
CA GLN A 73 9.31 5.11 7.56
C GLN A 73 8.93 4.57 8.94
N VAL A 74 7.76 3.96 9.00
CA VAL A 74 7.22 3.26 10.18
C VAL A 74 7.22 1.77 9.89
N TRP A 75 8.00 1.02 10.67
CA TRP A 75 8.02 -0.44 10.61
C TRP A 75 7.00 -1.01 11.60
N LEU A 76 6.08 -1.83 11.09
CA LEU A 76 5.04 -2.50 11.85
C LEU A 76 5.35 -3.99 12.04
#